data_AF-A0A086XSS3-F1
#
_entry.id   AF-A0A086XSS3-F1
#
_cell.length_a   1.000
_cell.length_b   1.000
_cell.length_c   1.000
_cell.angle_alpha   90.00
_cell.angle_beta   90.00
_cell.angle_gamma   90.00
#
_symmetry.space_group_name_H-M   'P 1'
#
loop_
_entity.id
_entity.type
_entity.pdbx_description
1 polymer ?
#
loop_
_entity_poly.entity_id
_entity_poly.type
_entity_poly.pdbx_seq_one_letter_code
_entity_poly.pdbx_strand_id
1 'polypeptide(L)'
;MVFVLSAPCAVAQGCLPPEQPYPYEPPTDDPELREIVRDQYQIYIEEAEGYMNCLQSEIGRAQTETREVLNRWVQYFGPEARMRYDEDDMAFR
;
A
#
# COMPACT_ATOMS: atom_id res chain seq x y z
N MET A 1 15.49 40.02 8.55
CA MET A 1 14.26 39.20 8.55
C MET A 1 14.65 37.80 8.10
N VAL A 2 14.48 36.80 8.96
CA VAL A 2 14.77 35.40 8.65
C VAL A 2 13.45 34.76 8.24
N PHE A 3 13.33 34.35 6.97
CA PHE A 3 12.19 33.57 6.51
C PHE A 3 12.41 32.11 6.90
N VAL A 4 11.60 31.63 7.84
CA VAL A 4 11.54 30.21 8.17
C VAL A 4 10.67 29.55 7.10
N LEU A 5 11.28 28.81 6.18
CA LEU A 5 10.53 27.92 5.30
C LEU A 5 10.04 26.74 6.14
N SER A 6 8.76 26.73 6.49
CA SER A 6 8.09 25.54 7.00
C SER A 6 8.00 24.54 5.84
N ALA A 7 8.89 23.56 5.81
CA ALA A 7 8.71 22.40 4.94
C ALA A 7 7.38 21.72 5.34
N PRO A 8 6.46 21.48 4.41
CA PRO A 8 5.32 20.64 4.70
C PRO A 8 5.86 19.28 5.14
N CYS A 9 5.51 18.85 6.36
CA CYS A 9 5.60 17.44 6.71
C CYS A 9 4.65 16.72 5.75
N ALA A 10 5.18 16.15 4.66
CA ALA A 10 4.49 15.11 3.94
C ALA A 10 4.38 13.95 4.93
N VAL A 11 3.27 13.90 5.67
CA VAL A 11 2.89 12.66 6.32
C VAL A 11 2.73 11.69 5.15
N ALA A 12 3.51 10.62 5.13
CA ALA A 12 3.18 9.51 4.26
C ALA A 12 1.85 8.97 4.80
N GLN A 13 0.73 9.51 4.32
CA GLN A 13 -0.56 8.86 4.45
C GLN A 13 -0.41 7.53 3.70
N GLY A 14 0.01 6.50 4.42
CA GLY A 14 0.12 5.15 3.87
C GLY A 14 -1.22 4.77 3.26
N CYS A 15 -1.20 3.92 2.23
CA CYS A 15 -2.43 3.45 1.61
C CYS A 15 -3.30 2.76 2.68
N LEU A 16 -4.45 3.36 3.01
CA LEU A 16 -5.38 2.82 3.99
C LEU A 16 -6.42 1.96 3.27
N PRO A 17 -6.64 0.70 3.72
CA PRO A 17 -7.70 -0.11 3.16
C PRO A 17 -9.08 0.47 3.54
N PRO A 18 -10.08 0.38 2.65
CA PRO A 18 -11.45 0.77 2.97
C PRO A 18 -12.07 -0.16 4.02
N GLU A 19 -13.11 0.33 4.70
CA GLU A 19 -13.87 -0.47 5.66
C GLU A 19 -14.67 -1.56 4.94
N GLN A 20 -14.62 -2.79 5.43
CA GLN A 20 -15.39 -3.88 4.82
C GLN A 20 -16.89 -3.66 5.01
N PRO A 21 -17.71 -3.93 3.97
CA PRO A 21 -19.15 -3.80 4.09
C PRO A 21 -19.74 -4.89 4.99
N TYR A 22 -21.03 -4.77 5.32
CA TYR A 22 -21.74 -5.78 6.11
C TYR A 22 -21.55 -7.21 5.56
N PRO A 23 -21.09 -8.17 6.38
CA PRO A 23 -20.58 -9.45 5.89
C PRO A 23 -21.64 -10.54 5.70
N TYR A 24 -22.90 -10.28 6.08
CA TYR A 24 -23.98 -11.26 6.00
C TYR A 24 -24.95 -10.95 4.87
N GLU A 25 -25.62 -11.98 4.37
CA GLU A 25 -26.68 -11.82 3.35
C GLU A 25 -27.82 -10.95 3.91
N PRO A 26 -28.20 -9.86 3.21
CA PRO A 26 -29.25 -8.98 3.71
C PRO A 26 -30.63 -9.67 3.56
N PRO A 27 -31.51 -9.57 4.57
CA PRO A 27 -32.83 -10.19 4.55
C PRO A 27 -33.65 -9.75 3.33
N THR A 28 -34.51 -10.62 2.80
CA THR A 28 -35.31 -10.33 1.59
C THR A 28 -36.56 -9.51 1.86
N ASP A 29 -37.03 -9.50 3.11
CA ASP A 29 -38.25 -8.86 3.58
C ASP A 29 -38.04 -7.45 4.18
N ASP A 30 -36.80 -6.98 4.23
CA ASP A 30 -36.44 -5.63 4.68
C ASP A 30 -35.74 -4.84 3.55
N PRO A 31 -36.50 -4.11 2.71
CA PRO A 31 -35.93 -3.39 1.57
C PRO A 31 -35.02 -2.22 1.99
N GLU A 32 -35.25 -1.61 3.15
CA GLU A 32 -34.44 -0.50 3.66
C GLU A 32 -33.04 -1.00 4.07
N LEU A 33 -32.98 -2.08 4.84
CA LEU A 33 -31.70 -2.68 5.22
C LEU A 33 -30.93 -3.18 3.98
N ARG A 34 -31.63 -3.76 2.99
CA ARG A 34 -31.00 -4.20 1.74
C ARG A 34 -30.35 -3.06 0.98
N GLU A 35 -31.01 -1.90 0.93
CA GLU A 35 -30.49 -0.70 0.28
C GLU A 35 -29.25 -0.18 1.01
N ILE A 36 -29.28 -0.10 2.35
CA ILE A 36 -28.11 0.30 3.15
C ILE A 36 -26.92 -0.64 2.92
N VAL A 37 -27.15 -1.96 2.95
CA VAL A 37 -26.08 -2.95 2.71
C VAL A 37 -25.56 -2.80 1.28
N ARG A 38 -26.43 -2.70 0.27
CA ARG A 38 -26.02 -2.47 -1.13
C ARG A 38 -25.12 -1.24 -1.26
N ASP A 39 -25.49 -0.13 -0.63
CA ASP A 39 -24.73 1.12 -0.72
C ASP A 39 -23.35 0.99 -0.05
N GLN A 40 -23.22 0.25 1.05
CA GLN A 40 -21.91 -0.06 1.65
C GLN A 40 -21.00 -0.84 0.69
N TYR A 41 -21.55 -1.82 -0.04
CA TYR A 41 -20.76 -2.56 -1.04
C TYR A 41 -20.32 -1.66 -2.20
N GLN A 42 -21.18 -0.73 -2.64
CA GLN A 42 -20.82 0.23 -3.68
C GLN A 42 -19.67 1.14 -3.20
N ILE A 43 -19.79 1.73 -2.01
CA ILE A 43 -18.76 2.59 -1.41
C ILE A 43 -17.43 1.82 -1.29
N TYR A 44 -17.48 0.58 -0.80
CA TYR A 44 -16.28 -0.25 -0.68
C TYR A 44 -15.56 -0.42 -2.02
N ILE A 45 -16.28 -0.73 -3.10
CA ILE A 45 -15.67 -0.93 -4.43
C ILE A 45 -15.07 0.36 -4.96
N GLU A 46 -15.77 1.49 -4.83
CA GLU A 46 -15.28 2.81 -5.24
C GLU A 46 -13.99 3.20 -4.49
N GLU A 47 -13.95 2.99 -3.18
CA GLU A 47 -12.77 3.29 -2.36
C GLU A 47 -11.62 2.29 -2.58
N ALA A 48 -11.93 1.02 -2.85
CA ALA A 48 -10.95 -0.01 -3.12
C ALA A 48 -10.12 0.29 -4.39
N GLU A 49 -10.72 0.90 -5.41
CA GLU A 49 -9.98 1.35 -6.59
C GLU A 49 -8.92 2.40 -6.23
N GLY A 50 -9.29 3.40 -5.41
CA GLY A 50 -8.36 4.40 -4.90
C GLY A 50 -7.22 3.79 -4.08
N TYR A 51 -7.57 2.84 -3.21
CA TYR A 51 -6.60 2.08 -2.42
C TYR A 51 -5.60 1.31 -3.30
N MET A 52 -6.09 0.59 -4.31
CA MET A 52 -5.25 -0.19 -5.22
C MET A 52 -4.32 0.70 -6.06
N ASN A 53 -4.79 1.87 -6.48
CA ASN A 53 -3.96 2.85 -7.19
C ASN A 53 -2.84 3.39 -6.30
N CYS A 54 -3.15 3.69 -5.03
CA CYS A 54 -2.15 4.08 -4.05
C CYS A 54 -1.07 2.99 -3.90
N LEU A 55 -1.49 1.73 -3.68
CA LEU A 55 -0.54 0.61 -3.50
C LEU A 55 0.38 0.43 -4.70
N GLN A 56 -0.14 0.55 -5.93
CA GLN A 56 0.66 0.46 -7.14
C GLN A 56 1.73 1.55 -7.21
N SER A 57 1.38 2.79 -6.82
CA SER A 57 2.33 3.90 -6.72
C SER A 57 3.43 3.61 -5.68
N GLU A 58 3.05 3.14 -4.50
CA GLU A 58 3.98 2.80 -3.42
C GLU A 58 4.95 1.68 -3.83
N ILE A 59 4.44 0.63 -4.49
CA ILE A 59 5.28 -0.45 -5.03
C ILE A 59 6.26 0.09 -6.06
N GLY A 60 5.80 0.95 -6.98
CA GLY A 60 6.65 1.58 -7.98
C GLY A 60 7.77 2.42 -7.36
N ARG A 61 7.45 3.19 -6.32
CA ARG A 61 8.44 3.95 -5.54
C ARG A 61 9.45 3.02 -4.86
N ALA A 62 8.97 2.03 -4.11
CA ALA A 62 9.82 1.08 -3.38
C ALA A 62 10.76 0.30 -4.32
N GLN A 63 10.28 -0.12 -5.49
CA GLN A 63 11.11 -0.78 -6.50
C GLN A 63 12.20 0.14 -7.05
N THR A 64 11.88 1.43 -7.25
CA THR A 64 12.84 2.41 -7.74
C THR A 64 13.91 2.69 -6.69
N GLU A 65 13.51 2.98 -5.46
CA GLU A 65 14.43 3.19 -4.33
C GLU A 65 15.32 1.95 -4.09
N THR A 66 14.74 0.75 -4.14
CA THR A 66 15.51 -0.49 -3.97
C THR A 66 16.57 -0.63 -5.06
N ARG A 67 16.23 -0.38 -6.33
CA ARG A 67 17.19 -0.42 -7.44
C ARG A 67 18.30 0.61 -7.26
N GLU A 68 17.95 1.84 -6.87
CA GLU A 68 18.93 2.91 -6.64
C GLU A 68 19.91 2.55 -5.51
N VAL A 69 19.39 2.03 -4.39
CA VAL A 69 20.21 1.62 -3.25
C VAL A 69 21.08 0.42 -3.60
N LEU A 70 20.53 -0.57 -4.33
CA LEU A 70 21.28 -1.72 -4.81
C LEU A 70 22.43 -1.29 -5.75
N ASN A 71 22.15 -0.43 -6.72
CA ASN A 71 23.16 0.09 -7.64
C ASN A 71 24.26 0.84 -6.90
N ARG A 72 23.89 1.65 -5.91
CA ARG A 72 24.85 2.37 -5.06
C ARG A 72 25.69 1.41 -4.22
N TRP A 73 25.08 0.36 -3.67
CA TRP A 73 25.79 -0.65 -2.90
C TRP A 73 26.83 -1.38 -3.77
N VAL A 74 26.45 -1.80 -4.98
CA VAL A 74 27.38 -2.40 -5.94
C VAL A 74 28.49 -1.41 -6.35
N GLN A 75 28.13 -0.16 -6.63
CA GLN A 75 29.09 0.87 -7.00
C GLN A 75 30.14 1.12 -5.92
N TYR A 76 29.74 1.14 -4.65
CA TYR A 76 30.62 1.49 -3.53
C TYR A 76 31.44 0.30 -3.03
N PHE A 77 30.89 -0.91 -3.08
CA PHE A 77 31.48 -2.08 -2.41
C PHE A 77 31.90 -3.20 -3.37
N GLY A 78 31.51 -3.14 -4.65
CA GLY A 78 31.93 -4.10 -5.67
C GLY A 78 31.73 -5.57 -5.22
N PRO A 79 32.80 -6.39 -5.13
CA PRO A 79 32.70 -7.79 -4.69
C PRO A 79 32.15 -8.00 -3.27
N GLU A 80 32.19 -6.98 -2.42
CA GLU A 80 31.64 -7.07 -1.06
C GLU A 80 30.12 -6.87 -1.02
N ALA A 81 29.49 -6.39 -2.11
CA ALA A 81 28.05 -6.24 -2.24
C ALA A 81 27.34 -7.58 -2.52
N ARG A 82 27.43 -8.51 -1.56
CA ARG A 82 26.84 -9.85 -1.64
C ARG A 82 25.64 -9.99 -0.72
N MET A 83 24.52 -10.46 -1.27
CA MET A 83 23.33 -10.81 -0.47
C MET A 83 23.69 -11.95 0.49
N ARG A 84 23.23 -11.82 1.73
CA ARG A 84 23.21 -12.95 2.67
C ARG A 84 21.87 -13.64 2.46
N TYR A 85 21.91 -14.88 1.99
CA TYR A 85 20.74 -15.75 2.02
C TYR A 85 20.94 -16.69 3.20
N ASP A 86 20.04 -16.64 4.17
CA ASP A 86 20.00 -17.65 5.22
C ASP A 86 19.41 -18.94 4.64
N GLU A 87 19.96 -20.09 5.03
CA GLU A 87 19.61 -21.41 4.43
C GLU A 87 18.12 -21.77 4.58
N ASP A 88 17.42 -21.18 5.54
CA ASP A 88 16.00 -21.42 5.82
C ASP A 88 15.04 -20.83 4.76
N ASP A 89 15.48 -19.83 3.99
CA ASP A 89 14.66 -19.15 2.96
C ASP A 89 14.55 -19.95 1.64
N MET A 90 15.27 -21.07 1.51
CA MET A 90 15.24 -21.96 0.34
C MET A 90 14.19 -23.07 0.46
N ALA A 91 13.61 -23.27 1.65
CA ALA A 91 12.64 -24.35 1.90
C ALA A 91 11.22 -24.07 1.39
N PHE A 92 10.94 -22.84 0.94
CA PHE A 92 9.61 -22.38 0.51
C PHE A 92 9.58 -21.79 -0.92
N ARG A 93 10.61 -22.03 -1.74
CA ARG A 93 10.59 -21.73 -3.17
C ARG A 93 10.16 -22.93 -4.01
#